data_AF-A0A935SF56-F1
#
_entry.id   AF-A0A935SF56-F1
#
_cell.length_a   1.000
_cell.length_b   1.000
_cell.length_c   1.000
_cell.angle_alpha   90.00
_cell.angle_beta   90.00
_cell.angle_gamma   90.00
#
_symmetry.space_group_name_H-M   'P 1'
#
loop_
_entity.id
_entity.type
_entity.pdbx_description
1 polymer ?
#
loop_
_entity_poly.entity_id
_entity_poly.type
_entity_poly.pdbx_seq_one_letter_code
_entity_poly.pdbx_strand_id
1 'polypeptide(L)'
;MCRNIKTLANFEPPATPDEIRASALQFVRKLSGTTRPSRANEAAFNVAVDEVEAAARRLIQALRTTAPPRTREEEARKARVRGQRRTAREARLAPTASLLAEPGHRPLEELAAPDVERLRLHGE
;
A
#
# COMPACT_ATOMS: atom_id res chain seq x y z
N MET A 1 -3.15 -13.65 -1.51
CA MET A 1 -2.08 -13.68 -2.53
C MET A 1 -1.01 -12.62 -2.21
N CYS A 2 0.26 -12.92 -2.51
CA CYS A 2 1.37 -11.97 -2.39
C CYS A 2 1.25 -10.86 -3.45
N ARG A 3 0.32 -9.91 -3.25
CA ARG A 3 -0.05 -8.87 -4.21
C ARG A 3 1.12 -8.00 -4.67
N ASN A 4 2.27 -8.09 -4.00
CA ASN A 4 3.45 -7.28 -4.23
C ASN A 4 4.69 -8.04 -4.75
N ILE A 5 4.60 -9.36 -5.00
CA ILE A 5 5.69 -10.12 -5.63
C ILE A 5 5.59 -9.96 -7.14
N LYS A 6 6.65 -9.45 -7.78
CA LYS A 6 6.71 -9.23 -9.22
C LYS A 6 7.21 -10.49 -9.94
N THR A 7 6.71 -10.74 -11.15
CA THR A 7 7.33 -11.69 -12.07
C THR A 7 8.61 -11.04 -12.61
N LEU A 8 9.77 -11.67 -12.42
CA LEU A 8 11.09 -11.12 -12.79
C LEU A 8 11.80 -11.88 -13.92
N ALA A 9 11.19 -12.94 -14.46
CA ALA A 9 11.76 -13.70 -15.57
C ALA A 9 11.64 -12.95 -16.91
N ASN A 10 12.62 -13.14 -17.78
CA ASN A 10 12.64 -12.67 -19.17
C ASN A 10 12.54 -11.14 -19.33
N PHE A 11 13.28 -10.37 -18.53
CA PHE A 11 13.38 -8.92 -18.68
C PHE A 11 14.64 -8.51 -19.44
N GLU A 12 14.51 -7.47 -20.26
CA GLU A 12 15.63 -6.74 -20.86
C GLU A 12 15.52 -5.26 -20.44
N PRO A 13 16.48 -4.71 -19.67
CA PRO A 13 17.62 -5.38 -19.03
C PRO A 13 17.20 -6.36 -17.91
N PRO A 14 18.06 -7.33 -17.53
CA PRO A 14 17.72 -8.35 -16.54
C PRO A 14 17.34 -7.77 -15.18
N ALA A 15 16.57 -8.56 -14.41
CA ALA A 15 16.12 -8.19 -13.07
C ALA A 15 17.30 -7.85 -12.15
N THR A 16 17.19 -6.73 -11.43
CA THR A 16 18.28 -6.30 -10.54
C THR A 16 18.28 -7.11 -9.24
N PRO A 17 19.42 -7.20 -8.53
CA PRO A 17 19.47 -7.82 -7.21
C PRO A 17 18.44 -7.25 -6.23
N ASP A 18 18.23 -5.93 -6.25
CA ASP A 18 17.23 -5.27 -5.40
C ASP A 18 15.79 -5.72 -5.68
N GLU A 19 15.44 -5.95 -6.94
CA GLU A 19 14.11 -6.44 -7.32
C GLU A 19 13.88 -7.87 -6.81
N ILE A 20 14.91 -8.70 -6.90
CA ILE A 20 14.89 -10.09 -6.42
C ILE A 20 14.80 -10.10 -4.88
N ARG A 21 15.63 -9.31 -4.20
CA ARG A 21 15.62 -9.17 -2.74
C ARG A 21 14.29 -8.63 -2.22
N ALA A 22 13.73 -7.62 -2.88
CA ALA A 22 12.41 -7.10 -2.54
C ALA A 22 11.32 -8.18 -2.69
N SER A 23 11.40 -9.01 -3.72
CA SER A 23 10.46 -10.13 -3.92
C SER A 23 10.63 -11.21 -2.85
N ALA A 24 11.87 -11.57 -2.50
CA ALA A 24 12.19 -12.50 -1.43
C ALA A 24 11.66 -12.01 -0.08
N LEU A 25 11.86 -10.74 0.24
CA LEU A 25 11.32 -10.11 1.45
C LEU A 25 9.79 -10.23 1.53
N GLN A 26 9.08 -9.94 0.44
CA GLN A 26 7.61 -10.05 0.41
C GLN A 26 7.13 -11.50 0.55
N PHE A 27 7.89 -12.47 0.02
CA PHE A 27 7.63 -13.90 0.20
C PHE A 27 7.77 -14.30 1.68
N VAL A 28 8.89 -13.95 2.31
CA VAL A 28 9.15 -14.27 3.73
C VAL A 28 8.12 -13.59 4.63
N ARG A 29 7.75 -12.33 4.39
CA ARG A 29 6.66 -11.65 5.11
C ARG A 29 5.34 -12.40 4.99
N LYS A 30 5.00 -12.88 3.79
CA LYS A 30 3.74 -13.62 3.61
C LYS A 30 3.77 -14.96 4.32
N LEU A 31 4.91 -15.66 4.30
CA LEU A 31 5.08 -16.96 4.93
C LEU A 31 5.05 -16.86 6.45
N SER A 32 5.80 -15.92 7.02
CA SER A 32 5.91 -15.70 8.46
C SER A 32 4.69 -15.01 9.08
N GLY A 33 3.85 -14.36 8.28
CA GLY A 33 2.70 -13.59 8.77
C GLY A 33 3.08 -12.26 9.45
N THR A 34 4.37 -11.92 9.51
CA THR A 34 4.84 -10.65 10.09
C THR A 34 5.49 -9.76 9.05
N THR A 35 5.12 -8.47 9.07
CA THR A 35 5.76 -7.45 8.23
C THR A 35 7.05 -6.91 8.86
N ARG A 36 7.10 -6.91 10.20
CA ARG A 36 8.24 -6.48 11.02
C ARG A 36 8.55 -7.59 12.04
N PRO A 37 9.63 -8.36 11.86
CA PRO A 37 10.02 -9.36 12.86
C PRO A 37 10.33 -8.69 14.20
N SER A 38 10.10 -9.40 15.29
CA SER A 38 10.59 -8.99 16.61
C SER A 38 12.12 -9.06 16.65
N ARG A 39 12.75 -8.35 17.60
CA ARG A 39 14.22 -8.38 17.78
C ARG A 39 14.77 -9.80 17.92
N ALA A 40 14.03 -10.69 18.58
CA ALA A 40 14.41 -12.09 18.74
C ALA A 40 14.41 -12.88 17.41
N ASN A 41 13.52 -12.53 16.49
CA ASN A 41 13.32 -13.27 15.23
C ASN A 41 14.02 -12.60 14.03
N GLU A 42 14.61 -11.43 14.21
CA GLU A 42 15.20 -10.64 13.13
C GLU A 42 16.31 -11.39 12.40
N ALA A 43 17.20 -12.07 13.13
CA ALA A 43 18.28 -12.86 12.54
C ALA A 43 17.74 -13.99 11.66
N ALA A 44 16.81 -14.81 12.17
CA ALA A 44 16.20 -15.90 11.42
C ALA A 44 15.42 -15.39 10.20
N PHE A 45 14.72 -14.26 10.35
CA PHE A 45 13.99 -13.62 9.26
C PHE A 45 14.93 -13.16 8.14
N ASN A 46 16.05 -12.51 8.48
CA ASN A 46 17.01 -12.02 7.50
C ASN A 46 17.70 -13.17 6.76
N VAL A 47 18.12 -14.22 7.47
CA VAL A 47 18.69 -15.43 6.85
C VAL A 47 17.72 -16.04 5.84
N ALA A 48 16.44 -16.17 6.19
CA ALA A 48 15.44 -16.70 5.27
C ALA A 48 15.26 -15.81 4.03
N VAL A 49 15.34 -14.48 4.15
CA VAL A 49 15.30 -13.57 3.00
C VAL A 49 16.49 -13.80 2.09
N ASP A 50 17.70 -13.90 2.64
CA ASP A 50 18.94 -14.07 1.87
C ASP A 50 18.98 -15.42 1.14
N GLU A 51 18.51 -16.49 1.77
CA GLU A 51 18.40 -17.81 1.14
C GLU A 51 17.39 -17.83 -0.02
N VAL A 52 16.22 -17.21 0.19
CA VAL A 52 15.19 -17.10 -0.86
C VAL A 52 15.68 -16.22 -2.01
N GLU A 53 16.38 -15.13 -1.72
CA GLU A 53 17.00 -14.28 -2.75
C GLU A 53 18.02 -15.10 -3.57
N ALA A 54 18.90 -15.84 -2.91
CA ALA A 54 19.90 -16.66 -3.58
C ALA A 54 19.25 -17.73 -4.47
N ALA A 55 18.22 -18.42 -3.97
CA ALA A 55 17.46 -19.40 -4.74
C ALA A 55 16.74 -18.76 -5.94
N ALA A 56 16.06 -17.63 -5.73
CA ALA A 56 15.36 -16.91 -6.78
C ALA A 56 16.31 -16.40 -7.88
N ARG A 57 17.49 -15.90 -7.51
CA ARG A 57 18.52 -15.46 -8.45
C ARG A 57 18.98 -16.62 -9.35
N ARG A 58 19.31 -17.77 -8.77
CA ARG A 58 19.71 -18.97 -9.53
C ARG A 58 18.60 -19.41 -10.48
N LEU A 59 17.35 -19.41 -10.01
CA LEU A 59 16.20 -19.74 -10.84
C LEU A 59 16.06 -18.79 -12.04
N ILE A 60 16.07 -17.48 -11.81
CA ILE A 60 15.92 -16.49 -12.88
C ILE A 60 17.04 -16.60 -13.93
N GLN A 61 18.27 -16.88 -13.49
CA GLN A 61 19.42 -17.09 -14.39
C GLN A 61 19.30 -18.39 -15.20
N ALA A 62 18.71 -19.44 -14.63
CA ALA A 62 18.56 -20.74 -15.29
C ALA A 62 17.33 -20.80 -16.23
N LEU A 63 16.33 -19.94 -16.03
CA LEU A 63 15.12 -19.91 -16.84
C LEU A 63 15.44 -19.46 -18.27
N ARG A 64 15.20 -20.34 -19.24
CA ARG A 64 15.26 -20.05 -20.68
C ARG A 64 13.85 -19.95 -21.25
N THR A 65 13.63 -19.00 -22.14
CA THR A 65 12.35 -18.86 -22.85
C THR A 65 12.59 -18.43 -24.28
N THR A 66 11.69 -18.81 -25.17
CA THR A 66 11.65 -18.37 -26.57
C THR A 66 10.75 -17.13 -26.75
N ALA A 67 10.05 -16.71 -25.68
CA ALA A 67 9.19 -15.54 -25.72
C ALA A 67 10.02 -14.25 -25.85
N PRO A 68 9.51 -13.23 -26.58
CA PRO A 68 10.19 -11.95 -26.69
C PRO A 68 10.45 -11.33 -25.30
N PRO A 69 11.62 -10.69 -25.09
CA PRO A 69 11.95 -10.08 -23.81
C PRO A 69 10.90 -9.05 -23.39
N ARG A 70 10.61 -9.00 -22.09
CA ARG A 70 9.69 -8.03 -21.50
C ARG A 70 10.46 -6.78 -21.13
N THR A 71 9.95 -5.63 -21.51
CA THR A 71 10.52 -4.36 -21.07
C THR A 71 9.88 -3.90 -19.76
N ARG A 72 10.66 -3.23 -18.90
CA ARG A 72 10.16 -2.64 -17.66
C ARG A 72 9.05 -1.61 -17.92
N GLU A 73 9.20 -0.83 -18.99
CA GLU A 73 8.24 0.21 -19.37
C GLU A 73 6.88 -0.37 -19.77
N GLU A 74 6.86 -1.44 -20.57
CA GLU A 74 5.61 -2.10 -20.95
C GLU A 74 4.88 -2.69 -19.75
N GLU A 75 5.61 -3.29 -18.80
CA GLU A 75 5.01 -3.84 -17.60
C GLU A 75 4.50 -2.75 -16.66
N ALA A 76 5.23 -1.64 -16.53
CA ALA A 76 4.77 -0.46 -15.81
C ALA A 76 3.48 0.11 -16.44
N ARG A 77 3.43 0.23 -17.78
CA ARG A 77 2.23 0.67 -18.52
C ARG A 77 1.05 -0.28 -18.28
N LYS A 78 1.25 -1.59 -18.42
CA LYS A 78 0.21 -2.61 -18.13
C LYS A 78 -0.25 -2.53 -16.66
N ALA A 79 0.66 -2.27 -15.71
CA ALA A 79 0.30 -2.11 -14.31
C ALA A 79 -0.54 -0.86 -14.05
N ARG A 80 -0.19 0.28 -14.69
CA ARG A 80 -0.96 1.54 -14.62
C ARG A 80 -2.37 1.36 -15.16
N VAL A 81 -2.52 0.75 -16.34
CA VAL A 81 -3.84 0.45 -16.94
C VAL A 81 -4.67 -0.46 -16.03
N ARG A 82 -4.06 -1.51 -15.46
CA ARG A 82 -4.73 -2.38 -14.47
C ARG A 82 -5.14 -1.62 -13.21
N GLY A 83 -4.32 -0.66 -12.76
CA GLY A 83 -4.63 0.24 -11.64
C GLY A 83 -5.84 1.12 -11.94
N GLN A 84 -5.80 1.84 -13.06
CA GLN A 84 -6.89 2.71 -13.52
C GLN A 84 -8.22 1.94 -13.66
N ARG A 85 -8.20 0.71 -14.18
CA ARG A 85 -9.41 -0.14 -14.26
C ARG A 85 -9.99 -0.47 -12.88
N ARG A 86 -9.15 -0.70 -11.86
CA ARG A 86 -9.62 -0.92 -10.49
C ARG A 86 -10.26 0.33 -9.92
N THR A 87 -9.56 1.46 -10.02
CA THR A 87 -10.08 2.75 -9.53
C THR A 87 -11.36 3.16 -10.25
N ALA A 88 -11.44 2.98 -11.58
CA ALA A 88 -12.65 3.26 -12.35
C ALA A 88 -13.81 2.31 -12.02
N ARG A 89 -13.52 1.04 -11.69
CA ARG A 89 -14.53 0.10 -11.19
C ARG A 89 -15.02 0.51 -9.80
N GLU A 90 -14.13 0.89 -8.90
CA GLU A 90 -14.47 1.39 -7.56
C GLU A 90 -15.32 2.66 -7.65
N ALA A 91 -14.97 3.61 -8.52
CA ALA A 91 -15.74 4.84 -8.74
C ALA A 91 -17.16 4.58 -9.29
N ARG A 92 -17.34 3.55 -10.15
CA ARG A 92 -18.67 3.14 -10.63
C ARG A 92 -19.52 2.44 -9.57
N LEU A 93 -18.88 1.78 -8.62
CA LEU A 93 -19.54 0.97 -7.59
C LEU A 93 -19.73 1.73 -6.27
N ALA A 94 -19.14 2.91 -6.10
CA ALA A 94 -19.38 3.79 -4.97
C ALA A 94 -20.83 4.32 -5.05
N PRO A 95 -21.75 3.87 -4.18
CA PRO A 95 -23.11 4.39 -4.20
C PRO A 95 -23.08 5.83 -3.66
N THR A 96 -23.67 6.76 -4.42
CA THR A 96 -24.52 7.89 -3.99
C THR A 96 -24.38 8.48 -2.56
N ALA A 97 -23.21 8.52 -1.94
CA ALA A 97 -23.01 9.21 -0.66
C ALA A 97 -23.08 10.74 -0.82
N SER A 98 -23.10 11.24 -2.05
CA SER A 98 -23.22 12.67 -2.37
C SER A 98 -24.67 13.17 -2.48
N LEU A 99 -25.69 12.31 -2.43
CA LEU A 99 -27.09 12.72 -2.60
C LEU A 99 -27.90 12.89 -1.30
N LEU A 100 -27.28 12.72 -0.12
CA LEU A 100 -27.95 12.94 1.18
C LEU A 100 -27.39 14.14 1.98
N ALA A 101 -26.67 15.06 1.32
CA ALA A 101 -26.39 16.36 1.93
C ALA A 101 -27.63 17.26 1.78
N GLU A 102 -28.64 17.02 2.62
CA GLU A 102 -29.82 17.87 2.74
C GLU A 102 -29.39 19.32 3.10
N PRO A 103 -29.74 20.35 2.31
CA PRO A 103 -29.38 21.73 2.62
C PRO A 103 -30.36 22.26 3.66
N GLY A 104 -30.05 22.10 4.95
CA GLY A 104 -31.03 22.48 5.98
C GLY A 104 -30.54 22.71 7.41
N HIS A 105 -29.25 22.64 7.72
CA HIS A 105 -28.80 22.96 9.08
C HIS A 105 -28.33 24.42 9.18
N ARG A 106 -29.23 25.29 9.63
CA ARG A 106 -28.88 26.64 10.10
C ARG A 106 -28.02 26.51 11.37
N PRO A 107 -26.84 27.15 11.45
CA PRO A 107 -26.06 27.14 12.68
C PRO A 107 -26.77 27.94 13.78
N LEU A 108 -26.89 27.35 14.96
CA LEU A 108 -27.35 27.99 16.20
C LEU A 108 -26.24 28.91 16.75
N GLU A 109 -25.95 30.00 16.04
CA GLU A 109 -25.21 31.14 16.58
C GLU A 109 -26.14 32.34 16.65
N GLU A 110 -27.02 32.35 17.67
CA GLU A 110 -27.60 33.58 18.22
C GLU A 110 -28.49 33.20 19.41
N LEU A 111 -27.90 33.14 20.61
CA LEU A 111 -28.61 33.46 21.86
C LEU A 111 -27.54 33.82 22.89
N ALA A 112 -27.46 35.14 23.10
CA ALA A 112 -26.53 35.89 23.92
C ALA A 112 -26.22 35.26 25.29
N ALA A 113 -24.93 35.24 25.62
CA ALA A 113 -24.48 35.23 27.00
C ALA A 113 -24.62 36.65 27.59
N PRO A 114 -25.27 36.85 28.75
CA PRO A 114 -25.08 38.05 29.54
C PRO A 114 -24.04 37.82 30.65
N ASP A 115 -23.11 38.78 30.69
CA ASP A 115 -22.05 39.08 31.65
C ASP A 115 -22.21 38.58 33.09
N VAL A 116 -21.25 37.75 33.54
CA VAL A 116 -21.15 37.25 34.92
C VAL A 116 -20.37 38.22 35.85
N GLU A 117 -20.13 39.47 35.43
CA GLU A 117 -19.22 40.39 36.09
C GLU A 117 -19.90 41.68 36.60
N ARG A 118 -21.08 41.58 37.25
CA ARG A 118 -21.72 42.76 37.85
C ARG A 118 -22.65 42.57 39.06
N LEU A 119 -22.39 41.58 39.92
CA LEU A 119 -23.06 41.49 41.24
C LEU A 119 -22.16 40.94 42.36
N ARG A 120 -20.89 41.39 42.37
CA ARG A 120 -20.16 41.64 43.61
C ARG A 120 -20.08 43.16 43.73
N LEU A 121 -20.82 43.73 44.68
CA LEU A 121 -20.61 45.00 45.41
C LEU A 121 -21.99 45.47 45.95
N HIS A 122 -22.03 45.76 47.26
CA HIS A 122 -23.17 45.88 48.20
C HIS A 122 -23.59 44.52 48.81
N GLY A 123 -23.40 44.23 50.10
CA GLY A 123 -23.06 45.06 51.27
C GLY A 123 -23.97 44.62 52.42
N GLU A 124 -23.33 44.33 53.58
CA GLU A 124 -23.88 44.12 54.93
C GLU A 124 -24.54 42.76 55.24
#